data_AF-A0A7X2XQ43-F1
#
_entry.id   AF-A0A7X2XQ43-F1
#
_cell.length_a   1.000
_cell.length_b   1.000
_cell.length_c   1.000
_cell.angle_alpha   90.00
_cell.angle_beta   90.00
_cell.angle_gamma   90.00
#
_symmetry.space_group_name_H-M   'P 1'
#
loop_
_entity.id
_entity.type
_entity.pdbx_description
1 polymer ?
#
loop_
_entity_poly.entity_id
_entity_poly.type
_entity_poly.pdbx_seq_one_letter_code
_entity_poly.pdbx_strand_id
1 'polypeptide(L)'
;KKNSLSRKVNAGEVRILLASTEKGGTGLNVQSKMKAVHHLDVPWRPSDIQQRNGRIIRQGNENKEVDIYHYITKGSFDNYLWATQE
;
A
#
# COMPACT_ATOMS: atom_id res chain seq x y z
N LYS A 1 22.10 -0.24 1.96
CA LYS A 1 21.20 0.70 1.25
C LYS A 1 19.71 0.49 1.60
N LYS A 2 19.09 -0.70 1.40
CA LYS A 2 17.66 -0.98 1.76
C LYS A 2 17.28 -0.60 3.20
N ASN A 3 18.12 -0.96 4.19
CA ASN A 3 17.89 -0.64 5.60
C ASN A 3 17.91 0.88 5.91
N SER A 4 18.53 1.70 5.06
CA SER A 4 18.52 3.16 5.23
C SER A 4 17.16 3.76 4.84
N LEU A 5 16.55 3.28 3.74
CA LEU A 5 15.28 3.82 3.28
C LEU A 5 14.17 3.52 4.28
N SER A 6 14.08 2.27 4.75
CA SER A 6 13.05 1.89 5.73
C SER A 6 13.17 2.69 7.03
N ARG A 7 14.40 2.97 7.50
CA ARG A 7 14.63 3.83 8.67
C ARG A 7 14.14 5.25 8.42
N LYS A 8 14.49 5.86 7.29
CA LYS A 8 14.07 7.22 6.93
C LYS A 8 12.54 7.34 6.80
N VAL A 9 11.89 6.33 6.24
CA VAL A 9 10.42 6.29 6.14
C VAL A 9 9.78 6.16 7.52
N ASN A 10 10.26 5.23 8.36
CA ASN A 10 9.75 5.08 9.73
C ASN A 10 10.04 6.31 10.61
N ALA A 11 11.16 7.01 10.40
CA ALA A 11 11.47 8.26 11.07
C ALA A 11 10.57 9.42 10.59
N GLY A 12 9.97 9.30 9.40
CA GLY A 12 9.16 10.36 8.77
C GLY A 12 9.98 11.37 7.96
N GLU A 13 11.28 11.10 7.74
CA GLU A 13 12.13 11.89 6.84
C GLU A 13 11.68 11.74 5.38
N VAL A 14 11.19 10.55 5.02
CA VAL A 14 10.58 10.25 3.72
C VAL A 14 9.09 10.11 3.90
N ARG A 15 8.32 11.02 3.29
CA ARG A 15 6.86 11.08 3.42
C ARG A 15 6.10 10.24 2.39
N ILE A 16 6.70 10.05 1.22
CA ILE A 16 6.09 9.31 0.11
C ILE A 16 7.03 8.17 -0.27
N LEU A 17 6.50 6.95 -0.26
CA LEU A 17 7.21 5.75 -0.68
C LEU A 17 6.45 5.11 -1.83
N LEU A 18 7.11 4.99 -2.97
CA LEU A 18 6.58 4.25 -4.12
C LEU A 18 7.14 2.83 -4.10
N ALA A 19 6.25 1.85 -4.24
CA ALA A 19 6.62 0.44 -4.31
C ALA A 19 5.71 -0.28 -5.30
N SER A 20 6.28 -1.21 -6.06
CA SER A 20 5.48 -2.18 -6.81
C SER A 20 4.96 -3.27 -5.88
N THR A 21 3.89 -3.96 -6.27
CA THR A 21 3.34 -5.12 -5.54
C THR A 21 4.42 -6.14 -5.18
N GLU A 22 5.28 -6.46 -6.15
CA GLU A 22 6.35 -7.44 -5.98
C GLU A 22 7.41 -6.97 -4.97
N LYS A 23 7.79 -5.69 -5.02
CA LYS A 23 8.81 -5.12 -4.11
C LYS A 23 8.25 -4.79 -2.73
N GLY A 24 6.95 -4.51 -2.62
CA GLY A 24 6.22 -4.34 -1.36
C GLY A 24 5.83 -5.68 -0.71
N GLY A 25 5.80 -6.76 -1.49
CA GLY A 25 5.45 -8.12 -1.04
C GLY A 25 6.52 -8.81 -0.18
N THR A 26 7.78 -8.41 -0.23
CA THR A 26 8.87 -9.06 0.53
C THR A 26 9.65 -8.10 1.42
N GLY A 27 9.36 -8.13 2.73
CA GLY A 27 10.28 -7.70 3.79
C GLY A 27 10.44 -6.19 4.00
N LEU A 28 9.53 -5.35 3.48
CA LEU A 28 9.57 -3.91 3.70
C LEU A 28 8.85 -3.51 5.00
N ASN A 29 9.61 -3.31 6.08
CA ASN A 29 9.08 -2.88 7.38
C ASN A 29 9.10 -1.34 7.49
N VAL A 30 8.04 -0.70 7.00
CA VAL A 30 7.87 0.76 6.94
C VAL A 30 6.59 1.24 7.62
N GLN A 31 6.00 0.42 8.48
CA GLN A 31 4.64 0.59 9.00
C GLN A 31 4.45 1.72 10.02
N SER A 32 5.52 2.25 10.64
CA SER A 32 5.39 3.03 11.88
C SER A 32 4.60 4.33 11.71
N LYS A 33 4.71 4.98 10.53
CA LYS A 33 4.10 6.29 10.25
C LYS A 33 3.23 6.28 8.98
N MET A 34 2.71 5.12 8.58
CA MET A 34 1.90 5.02 7.37
C MET A 34 0.49 5.55 7.63
N LYS A 35 0.08 6.59 6.92
CA LYS A 35 -1.26 7.19 7.07
C LYS A 35 -2.20 6.85 5.91
N ALA A 36 -1.69 6.76 4.69
CA ALA A 36 -2.49 6.47 3.51
C ALA A 36 -1.77 5.52 2.55
N VAL A 37 -2.54 4.67 1.87
CA VAL A 37 -2.09 3.86 0.72
C VAL A 37 -2.90 4.22 -0.52
N HIS A 38 -2.21 4.33 -1.64
CA HIS A 38 -2.77 4.73 -2.92
C HIS A 38 -2.55 3.60 -3.93
N HIS A 39 -3.62 2.87 -4.27
CA HIS A 39 -3.58 1.83 -5.30
C HIS A 39 -3.85 2.45 -6.66
N LEU A 40 -2.80 2.58 -7.46
CA LEU A 40 -2.85 3.15 -8.81
C LEU A 40 -3.23 2.12 -9.87
N ASP A 41 -3.21 0.83 -9.51
CA ASP A 41 -3.48 -0.31 -10.37
C ASP A 41 -4.42 -1.29 -9.67
N VAL A 42 -5.24 -1.98 -10.47
CA VAL A 42 -6.06 -3.09 -9.98
C VAL A 42 -5.26 -4.37 -10.11
N PRO A 43 -4.91 -5.06 -9.02
CA PRO A 43 -4.28 -6.38 -9.13
C PRO A 43 -5.26 -7.39 -9.74
N TRP A 44 -4.80 -8.57 -10.14
CA TRP A 44 -5.64 -9.60 -10.75
C TRP A 44 -6.37 -10.48 -9.72
N ARG A 45 -5.92 -10.46 -8.47
CA ARG A 45 -6.42 -11.36 -7.41
C ARG A 45 -6.75 -10.55 -6.16
N PRO A 46 -7.91 -10.82 -5.51
CA PRO A 46 -8.27 -10.18 -4.24
C PRO A 46 -7.20 -10.36 -3.14
N SER A 47 -6.53 -11.52 -3.12
CA SER A 47 -5.46 -11.82 -2.16
C SER A 47 -4.29 -10.84 -2.24
N ASP A 48 -4.01 -10.29 -3.42
CA ASP A 48 -2.94 -9.33 -3.61
C ASP A 48 -3.33 -7.97 -2.99
N ILE A 49 -4.60 -7.56 -3.09
CA ILE A 49 -5.13 -6.36 -2.40
C ILE A 49 -5.03 -6.53 -0.89
N GLN A 50 -5.49 -7.67 -0.37
CA GLN A 50 -5.43 -7.97 1.07
C GLN A 50 -3.99 -7.94 1.57
N GLN A 51 -3.04 -8.51 0.81
CA GLN A 51 -1.63 -8.48 1.16
C GLN A 51 -1.06 -7.06 1.14
N ARG A 52 -1.41 -6.24 0.14
CA ARG A 52 -1.00 -4.82 0.07
C ARG A 52 -1.55 -4.03 1.26
N ASN A 53 -2.84 -4.16 1.56
CA ASN A 53 -3.51 -3.47 2.67
C ASN A 53 -2.97 -3.93 4.04
N GLY A 54 -2.60 -5.19 4.19
CA GLY A 54 -1.91 -5.71 5.38
C GLY A 54 -0.52 -5.09 5.64
N ARG A 55 0.04 -4.33 4.69
CA ARG A 55 1.29 -3.57 4.93
C ARG A 55 1.06 -2.29 5.71
N ILE A 56 -0.08 -1.64 5.52
CA ILE A 56 -0.45 -0.41 6.20
C ILE A 56 -1.29 -0.67 7.45
N ILE A 57 -2.21 -1.65 7.38
CA ILE A 57 -2.99 -2.14 8.53
C ILE A 57 -2.10 -3.14 9.29
N ARG A 58 -1.21 -2.62 10.13
CA ARG A 58 -0.26 -3.45 10.88
C ARG A 58 -0.08 -2.92 12.30
N GLN A 59 0.08 -3.85 13.24
CA GLN A 59 0.47 -3.53 14.62
C GLN A 59 1.78 -2.74 14.63
N GLY A 60 1.84 -1.70 15.47
CA GLY A 60 2.99 -0.80 15.59
C GLY A 60 2.95 0.42 14.66
N ASN A 61 1.86 0.64 13.91
CA ASN A 61 1.61 1.93 13.28
C ASN A 61 1.10 2.93 14.35
N GLU A 62 1.67 4.12 14.40
CA GLU A 62 1.26 5.20 15.31
C GLU A 62 -0.13 5.76 14.94
N ASN A 63 -0.53 5.60 13.68
CA ASN A 63 -1.86 5.98 13.21
C ASN A 63 -2.88 4.87 13.54
N LYS A 64 -3.91 5.22 14.32
CA LYS A 64 -5.01 4.29 14.66
C LYS A 64 -5.87 3.93 13.45
N GLU A 65 -5.97 4.85 12.51
CA GLU A 65 -6.75 4.72 11.29
C GLU A 65 -5.90 5.09 10.09
N VAL A 66 -6.08 4.34 9.01
CA VAL A 66 -5.33 4.49 7.76
C VAL A 66 -6.29 4.61 6.59
N ASP A 67 -5.96 5.46 5.63
CA ASP A 67 -6.81 5.73 4.49
C ASP A 67 -6.36 4.86 3.30
N ILE A 68 -7.33 4.22 2.64
CA ILE A 68 -7.08 3.37 1.46
C ILE A 68 -7.78 4.01 0.27
N TYR A 69 -6.99 4.45 -0.71
CA TYR A 69 -7.48 5.07 -1.93
C TYR A 69 -7.32 4.11 -3.10
N HIS A 70 -8.41 3.88 -3.83
CA HIS A 70 -8.42 3.15 -5.09
C HIS A 70 -8.67 4.14 -6.23
N TYR A 71 -7.78 4.17 -7.22
CA TYR A 71 -7.93 5.02 -8.39
C TYR A 71 -8.51 4.20 -9.55
N ILE A 72 -9.64 4.65 -10.07
CA ILE A 72 -10.37 3.98 -11.15
C ILE A 72 -10.60 4.98 -12.26
N THR A 73 -10.28 4.58 -13.49
CA THR A 73 -10.59 5.40 -14.67
C THR A 73 -12.02 5.12 -15.12
N LYS A 74 -12.85 6.16 -15.24
CA LYS A 74 -14.24 6.01 -15.72
C LYS A 74 -14.23 5.51 -17.17
N GLY A 75 -15.05 4.50 -17.46
CA GLY A 75 -15.16 3.90 -18.79
C GLY A 75 -14.00 2.97 -19.17
N SER A 76 -13.07 2.67 -18.25
CA SER A 76 -12.07 1.63 -18.45
C SER A 76 -12.54 0.28 -17.88
N PHE A 77 -11.80 -0.77 -18.23
CA PHE A 77 -12.00 -2.11 -17.70
C PHE A 77 -11.68 -2.22 -16.19
N ASP A 78 -11.03 -1.21 -15.60
CA ASP A 78 -10.68 -1.17 -14.17
C ASP A 78 -11.93 -1.25 -13.27
N ASN A 79 -13.05 -0.67 -13.73
CA ASN A 79 -14.30 -0.69 -13.00
C ASN A 79 -14.88 -2.11 -12.87
N TYR A 80 -14.74 -2.92 -13.93
CA TYR A 80 -15.13 -4.33 -13.89
C TYR A 80 -14.22 -5.14 -12.97
N LEU A 81 -12.91 -4.90 -13.02
CA LEU A 81 -11.94 -5.62 -12.20
C LEU A 81 -12.10 -5.34 -10.70
N TRP A 82 -12.39 -4.11 -10.31
CA TRP A 82 -12.67 -3.76 -8.91
C TRP A 82 -13.98 -4.39 -8.41
N ALA A 83 -15.04 -4.33 -9.21
CA ALA A 83 -16.32 -4.95 -8.87
C ALA A 83 -16.22 -6.49 -8.69
N THR A 84 -15.21 -7.12 -9.30
CA THR A 84 -14.97 -8.57 -9.18
C THR A 84 -14.10 -8.92 -7.96
N GLN A 85 -13.44 -7.94 -7.35
CA GLN A 85 -12.44 -8.16 -6.31
C GLN A 85 -12.84 -7.72 -4.89
N GLU A 86 -13.92 -6.94 -4.76
CA GLU A 86 -14.65 -6.75 -3.50
C GLU A 86 -15.55 -7.97 -3.18
#